data_AF-A0A5Q5CFD9-F1
#
_entry.id   AF-A0A5Q5CFD9-F1
#
_cell.length_a   1.000
_cell.length_b   1.000
_cell.length_c   1.000
_cell.angle_alpha   90.00
_cell.angle_beta   90.00
_cell.angle_gamma   90.00
#
_symmetry.space_group_name_H-M   'P 1'
#
loop_
_entity.id
_entity.type
_entity.pdbx_description
1 polymer ?
#
loop_
_entity_poly.entity_id
_entity_poly.type
_entity_poly.pdbx_seq_one_letter_code
_entity_poly.pdbx_strand_id
1 'polypeptide(L)'
;MNRTRQHRRGVVTRDATGSGSAEAFVLIAIATILITRLYLELTGYPQIGGGNLHIAHALWGGALMMLALLTGWLLIGAGARVAAVVMGGVGFGLFLDEVGKFVTKDNDYFYGPAAEIMYILVVVILVGARVLRDFRPLTGRECLASAAVIAGDGVARGLADRRRELGLALLVQAEQAGAEPTEVGPVRALLVSAETTSDRLHRLQQWVPRLIPGFFRSPRWVPVVGWLLVLSAISGLFFGLLGIALGGYFYEDDDITLRLDGMNPASVILVVNAAVTSMIAVPAMIARRRTDRLWPLRWLRNAALLFTFLNAFVDFATEGFAALLSMSIGLFTLAVLTYQIDAAVRRTAGEASESPQVPPGDHALQP
;
A
#
# COMPACT_ATOMS: atom_id res chain seq x y z
N MET A 1 35.02 -34.49 11.66
CA MET A 1 34.42 -34.10 10.36
C MET A 1 32.92 -33.90 10.53
N ASN A 2 32.48 -32.71 10.94
CA ASN A 2 31.07 -32.37 11.02
C ASN A 2 30.58 -31.98 9.62
N ARG A 3 29.80 -32.87 8.99
CA ARG A 3 29.05 -32.53 7.77
C ARG A 3 28.04 -31.44 8.13
N THR A 4 28.35 -30.22 7.74
CA THR A 4 27.42 -29.09 7.71
C THR A 4 26.15 -29.57 7.02
N ARG A 5 25.01 -29.46 7.70
CA ARG A 5 23.69 -29.70 7.09
C ARG A 5 23.60 -28.77 5.89
N GLN A 6 23.73 -29.32 4.68
CA GLN A 6 23.44 -28.59 3.45
C GLN A 6 21.97 -28.18 3.52
N HIS A 7 21.71 -26.94 3.94
CA HIS A 7 20.39 -26.35 3.85
C HIS A 7 19.94 -26.46 2.39
N ARG A 8 18.93 -27.30 2.15
CA ARG A 8 18.32 -27.52 0.82
C ARG A 8 18.08 -26.15 0.18
N ARG A 9 18.67 -25.95 -1.00
CA ARG A 9 18.43 -24.74 -1.80
C ARG A 9 16.97 -24.78 -2.24
N GLY A 10 16.17 -23.84 -1.75
CA GLY A 10 14.81 -23.67 -2.24
C GLY A 10 14.81 -23.23 -3.70
N VAL A 11 13.74 -23.52 -4.43
CA VAL A 11 13.58 -23.16 -5.85
C VAL A 11 13.47 -21.64 -6.04
N VAL A 12 13.05 -20.91 -5.00
CA VAL A 12 12.78 -19.46 -5.06
C VAL A 12 13.53 -18.73 -3.94
N THR A 13 14.20 -17.63 -4.29
CA THR A 13 14.85 -16.70 -3.35
C THR A 13 14.05 -15.41 -3.31
N ARG A 14 13.55 -15.03 -2.13
CA ARG A 14 12.76 -13.79 -1.98
C ARG A 14 13.66 -12.57 -1.94
N ASP A 15 13.20 -11.51 -2.59
CA ASP A 15 13.80 -10.18 -2.54
C ASP A 15 13.29 -9.41 -1.31
N ALA A 16 14.19 -8.90 -0.48
CA ALA A 16 13.85 -8.12 0.71
C ALA A 16 12.98 -6.86 0.39
N THR A 17 13.10 -6.32 -0.82
CA THR A 17 12.35 -5.14 -1.30
C THR A 17 11.11 -5.49 -2.13
N GLY A 18 10.89 -6.78 -2.44
CA GLY A 18 9.82 -7.22 -3.35
C GLY A 18 8.41 -6.91 -2.84
N SER A 19 8.18 -7.07 -1.53
CA SER A 19 6.88 -6.79 -0.90
C SER A 19 6.43 -5.33 -1.03
N GLY A 20 7.35 -4.38 -0.84
CA GLY A 20 7.06 -2.96 -1.02
C GLY A 20 6.79 -2.59 -2.49
N SER A 21 7.41 -3.30 -3.42
CA SER A 21 7.17 -3.12 -4.86
C SER A 21 5.77 -3.60 -5.26
N ALA A 22 5.32 -4.74 -4.73
CA ALA A 22 3.97 -5.26 -4.94
C ALA A 22 2.90 -4.34 -4.32
N GLU A 23 3.13 -3.82 -3.12
CA GLU A 23 2.25 -2.84 -2.48
C GLU A 23 2.14 -1.55 -3.33
N ALA A 24 3.28 -1.02 -3.79
CA ALA A 24 3.29 0.15 -4.66
C ALA A 24 2.57 -0.09 -5.99
N PHE A 25 2.78 -1.26 -6.62
CA PHE A 25 2.07 -1.65 -7.83
C PHE A 25 0.55 -1.59 -7.65
N VAL A 26 0.03 -2.19 -6.56
CA VAL A 26 -1.41 -2.20 -6.29
C VAL A 26 -1.93 -0.79 -6.01
N LEU A 27 -1.23 0.00 -5.19
CA LEU A 27 -1.65 1.37 -4.90
C LEU A 27 -1.71 2.23 -6.17
N ILE A 28 -0.75 2.06 -7.09
CA ILE A 28 -0.74 2.76 -8.37
C ILE A 28 -1.90 2.29 -9.25
N ALA A 29 -2.19 0.99 -9.28
CA ALA A 29 -3.33 0.46 -10.04
C ALA A 29 -4.66 1.02 -9.54
N ILE A 30 -4.86 1.02 -8.21
CA ILE A 30 -6.05 1.62 -7.60
C ILE A 30 -6.14 3.10 -7.95
N ALA A 31 -5.08 3.86 -7.73
CA ALA A 31 -5.07 5.29 -8.07
C ALA A 31 -5.39 5.52 -9.56
N THR A 32 -4.88 4.66 -10.44
CA THR A 32 -5.14 4.74 -11.88
C THR A 32 -6.61 4.50 -12.21
N ILE A 33 -7.26 3.48 -11.64
CA ILE A 33 -8.70 3.23 -11.82
C ILE A 33 -9.50 4.46 -11.42
N LEU A 34 -9.22 4.99 -10.23
CA LEU A 34 -9.94 6.13 -9.67
C LEU A 34 -9.78 7.41 -10.49
N ILE A 35 -8.55 7.70 -10.92
CA ILE A 35 -8.25 8.86 -11.78
C ILE A 35 -8.92 8.69 -13.15
N THR A 36 -8.88 7.48 -13.72
CA THR A 36 -9.47 7.20 -15.04
C THR A 36 -10.97 7.38 -15.00
N ARG A 37 -11.66 6.85 -13.99
CA ARG A 37 -13.11 7.01 -13.83
C ARG A 37 -13.52 8.46 -13.56
N LEU A 38 -12.76 9.19 -12.74
CA LEU A 38 -12.97 10.63 -12.55
C LEU A 38 -12.83 11.40 -13.88
N TYR A 39 -11.82 11.07 -14.68
CA TYR A 39 -11.60 11.68 -15.99
C TYR A 39 -12.76 11.39 -16.95
N LEU A 40 -13.21 10.14 -17.05
CA LEU A 40 -14.31 9.74 -17.92
C LEU A 40 -15.61 10.46 -17.55
N GLU A 41 -15.91 10.59 -16.25
CA GLU A 41 -17.08 11.32 -15.78
C GLU A 41 -17.01 12.81 -16.14
N LEU A 42 -15.90 13.47 -15.81
CA LEU A 42 -15.71 14.91 -16.09
C LEU A 42 -15.79 15.24 -17.58
N THR A 43 -15.55 14.25 -18.44
CA THR A 43 -15.57 14.41 -19.89
C THR A 43 -16.82 13.82 -20.54
N GLY A 44 -17.75 13.25 -19.77
CA GLY A 44 -19.01 12.69 -20.26
C GLY A 44 -18.84 11.40 -21.07
N TYR A 45 -17.89 10.54 -20.68
CA TYR A 45 -17.55 9.28 -21.35
C TYR A 45 -17.21 9.46 -22.84
N PRO A 46 -16.17 10.25 -23.16
CA PRO A 46 -15.80 10.52 -24.54
C PRO A 46 -15.36 9.22 -25.21
N GLN A 47 -15.98 8.89 -26.34
CA GLN A 47 -15.55 7.76 -27.14
C GLN A 47 -14.26 8.12 -27.88
N ILE A 48 -13.14 7.49 -27.50
CA ILE A 48 -11.87 7.62 -28.22
C ILE A 48 -11.85 6.57 -29.33
N GLY A 49 -12.20 7.00 -30.53
CA GLY A 49 -12.27 6.20 -31.75
C GLY A 49 -13.55 6.49 -32.55
N GLY A 50 -13.44 6.46 -33.89
CA GLY A 50 -14.55 6.80 -34.80
C GLY A 50 -15.20 5.58 -35.45
N GLY A 51 -16.51 5.63 -35.68
CA GLY A 51 -17.28 4.58 -36.37
C GLY A 51 -17.39 3.30 -35.52
N ASN A 52 -16.92 2.16 -36.05
CA ASN A 52 -16.93 0.85 -35.37
C ASN A 52 -15.68 0.59 -34.47
N LEU A 53 -14.74 1.54 -34.39
CA LEU A 53 -13.47 1.34 -33.70
C LEU A 53 -13.47 2.08 -32.36
N HIS A 54 -13.62 1.35 -31.25
CA HIS A 54 -13.35 1.86 -29.91
C HIS A 54 -11.96 1.39 -29.45
N ILE A 55 -11.04 2.33 -29.20
CA ILE A 55 -9.76 1.99 -28.58
C ILE A 55 -9.99 1.95 -27.07
N ALA A 56 -10.19 0.75 -26.52
CA ALA A 56 -10.35 0.56 -25.09
C ALA A 56 -9.07 0.98 -24.35
N HIS A 57 -9.20 1.65 -23.20
CA HIS A 57 -8.05 1.97 -22.36
C HIS A 57 -7.33 0.70 -21.87
N ALA A 58 -8.00 -0.45 -21.89
CA ALA A 58 -7.41 -1.77 -21.69
C ALA A 58 -6.29 -2.11 -22.68
N LEU A 59 -6.32 -1.62 -23.93
CA LEU A 59 -5.24 -1.85 -24.89
C LEU A 59 -3.95 -1.13 -24.43
N TRP A 60 -4.09 0.14 -24.03
CA TRP A 60 -3.00 0.91 -23.44
C TRP A 60 -2.55 0.29 -22.11
N GLY A 61 -3.50 -0.24 -21.34
CA GLY A 61 -3.24 -1.02 -20.14
C GLY A 61 -2.31 -2.21 -20.39
N GLY A 62 -2.68 -3.05 -21.36
CA GLY A 62 -1.88 -4.18 -21.82
C GLY A 62 -0.51 -3.77 -22.37
N ALA A 63 -0.44 -2.70 -23.16
CA ALA A 63 0.82 -2.18 -23.69
C ALA A 63 1.77 -1.71 -22.58
N LEU A 64 1.26 -0.99 -21.57
CA LEU A 64 2.07 -0.56 -20.42
C LEU A 64 2.55 -1.74 -19.57
N MET A 65 1.71 -2.77 -19.36
CA MET A 65 2.14 -4.01 -18.69
C MET A 65 3.22 -4.74 -19.49
N MET A 66 3.12 -4.80 -20.82
CA MET A 66 4.17 -5.34 -21.68
C MET A 66 5.48 -4.55 -21.54
N LEU A 67 5.40 -3.22 -21.58
CA LEU A 67 6.56 -2.34 -21.38
C LEU A 67 7.19 -2.52 -19.99
N ALA A 68 6.39 -2.79 -18.95
CA ALA A 68 6.90 -3.11 -17.62
C ALA A 68 7.73 -4.40 -17.61
N LEU A 69 7.27 -5.46 -18.29
CA LEU A 69 8.03 -6.71 -18.45
C LEU A 69 9.32 -6.48 -19.23
N LEU A 70 9.24 -5.80 -20.37
CA LEU A 70 10.43 -5.47 -21.19
C LEU A 70 11.44 -4.65 -20.39
N THR A 71 10.98 -3.69 -19.59
CA THR A 71 11.84 -2.89 -18.71
C THR A 71 12.54 -3.76 -17.68
N GLY A 72 11.84 -4.73 -17.09
CA GLY A 72 12.43 -5.67 -16.13
C GLY A 72 13.45 -6.64 -16.76
N TRP A 73 13.34 -6.94 -18.05
CA TRP A 73 14.27 -7.82 -18.76
C TRP A 73 15.46 -7.09 -19.38
N LEU A 74 15.23 -5.88 -19.92
CA LEU A 74 16.24 -5.15 -20.69
C LEU A 74 17.13 -4.28 -19.81
N LEU A 75 16.65 -3.85 -18.65
CA LEU A 75 17.34 -2.86 -17.82
C LEU A 75 17.66 -3.42 -16.44
N ILE A 76 18.88 -3.18 -15.98
CA ILE A 76 19.30 -3.53 -14.63
C ILE A 76 19.05 -2.38 -13.65
N GLY A 77 18.81 -2.77 -12.41
CA GLY A 77 18.91 -1.90 -11.25
C GLY A 77 17.62 -1.15 -10.92
N ALA A 78 17.63 -0.43 -9.81
CA ALA A 78 16.37 -0.20 -9.14
C ALA A 78 15.58 1.02 -9.63
N GLY A 79 16.17 1.88 -10.47
CA GLY A 79 15.40 2.85 -11.27
C GLY A 79 14.49 2.16 -12.28
N ALA A 80 15.02 1.18 -13.02
CA ALA A 80 14.24 0.37 -13.96
C ALA A 80 13.15 -0.44 -13.26
N ARG A 81 13.47 -0.99 -12.09
CA ARG A 81 12.46 -1.68 -11.25
C ARG A 81 11.31 -0.75 -10.86
N VAL A 82 11.61 0.47 -10.42
CA VAL A 82 10.57 1.46 -10.09
C VAL A 82 9.74 1.80 -11.33
N ALA A 83 10.38 2.02 -12.48
CA ALA A 83 9.67 2.26 -13.73
C ALA A 83 8.74 1.08 -14.10
N ALA A 84 9.21 -0.16 -13.96
CA ALA A 84 8.41 -1.35 -14.21
C ALA A 84 7.22 -1.46 -13.24
N VAL A 85 7.41 -1.16 -11.95
CA VAL A 85 6.31 -1.12 -10.96
C VAL A 85 5.28 -0.06 -11.32
N VAL A 86 5.71 1.14 -11.73
CA VAL A 86 4.83 2.23 -12.12
C VAL A 86 4.07 1.89 -13.40
N MET A 87 4.77 1.51 -14.48
CA MET A 87 4.13 1.14 -15.74
C MET A 87 3.21 -0.07 -15.58
N GLY A 88 3.63 -1.06 -14.80
CA GLY A 88 2.82 -2.24 -14.50
C GLY A 88 1.57 -1.86 -13.73
N GLY A 89 1.69 -1.04 -12.68
CA GLY A 89 0.55 -0.59 -11.88
C GLY A 89 -0.44 0.23 -12.69
N VAL A 90 0.04 1.22 -13.46
CA VAL A 90 -0.81 2.02 -14.35
C VAL A 90 -1.47 1.14 -15.40
N GLY A 91 -0.69 0.28 -16.05
CA GLY A 91 -1.19 -0.61 -17.08
C GLY A 91 -2.26 -1.58 -16.56
N PHE A 92 -2.02 -2.16 -15.40
CA PHE A 92 -2.97 -3.04 -14.73
C PHE A 92 -4.23 -2.31 -14.28
N GLY A 93 -4.10 -1.09 -13.75
CA GLY A 93 -5.25 -0.25 -13.39
C GLY A 93 -6.14 0.10 -14.58
N LEU A 94 -5.55 0.55 -15.69
CA LEU A 94 -6.29 0.83 -16.94
C LEU A 94 -6.97 -0.41 -17.52
N PHE A 95 -6.31 -1.57 -17.42
CA PHE A 95 -6.89 -2.82 -17.86
C PHE A 95 -8.06 -3.24 -16.97
N LEU A 96 -7.90 -3.13 -15.65
CA LEU A 96 -8.94 -3.49 -14.69
C LEU A 96 -10.18 -2.60 -14.81
N ASP A 97 -10.01 -1.32 -15.12
CA ASP A 97 -11.12 -0.37 -15.24
C ASP A 97 -12.16 -0.79 -16.29
N GLU A 98 -11.70 -1.41 -17.37
CA GLU A 98 -12.51 -1.89 -18.49
C GLU A 98 -13.03 -3.34 -18.30
N VAL A 99 -12.71 -4.01 -17.20
CA VAL A 99 -13.14 -5.41 -16.98
C VAL A 99 -14.66 -5.55 -17.02
N GLY A 100 -15.42 -4.58 -16.51
CA GLY A 100 -16.88 -4.62 -16.58
C GLY A 100 -17.42 -4.72 -18.01
N LYS A 101 -16.80 -3.97 -18.93
CA LYS A 101 -17.13 -3.98 -20.35
C LYS A 101 -16.90 -5.35 -21.00
N PHE A 102 -15.86 -6.08 -20.59
CA PHE A 102 -15.51 -7.36 -21.20
C PHE A 102 -16.19 -8.57 -20.55
N VAL A 103 -16.77 -8.41 -19.37
CA VAL A 103 -17.49 -9.50 -18.67
C VAL A 103 -18.91 -9.66 -19.23
N THR A 104 -19.51 -8.60 -19.80
CA THR A 104 -20.86 -8.65 -20.39
C THR A 104 -20.84 -8.70 -21.91
N LYS A 105 -21.82 -9.39 -22.51
CA LYS A 105 -22.03 -9.34 -23.97
C LYS A 105 -22.39 -7.95 -24.47
N ASP A 106 -22.94 -7.11 -23.59
CA ASP A 106 -23.49 -5.79 -23.93
C ASP A 106 -22.52 -4.63 -23.65
N ASN A 107 -21.27 -4.91 -23.26
CA ASN A 107 -20.26 -3.88 -22.97
C ASN A 107 -20.65 -2.90 -21.84
N ASP A 108 -21.33 -3.38 -20.81
CA ASP A 108 -21.77 -2.58 -19.67
C ASP A 108 -20.64 -2.33 -18.66
N TYR A 109 -20.26 -1.06 -18.50
CA TYR A 109 -19.24 -0.59 -17.55
C TYR A 109 -19.64 -0.79 -16.07
N PHE A 110 -20.94 -0.91 -15.78
CA PHE A 110 -21.50 -0.97 -14.43
C PHE A 110 -22.06 -2.36 -14.08
N TYR A 111 -21.62 -3.39 -14.79
CA TYR A 111 -22.01 -4.76 -14.47
C TYR A 111 -21.62 -5.10 -13.03
N GLY A 112 -22.62 -5.36 -12.16
CA GLY A 112 -22.41 -5.57 -10.72
C GLY A 112 -21.27 -6.53 -10.35
N PRO A 113 -21.13 -7.70 -11.02
CA PRO A 113 -20.01 -8.62 -10.78
C PRO A 113 -18.62 -8.11 -11.16
N ALA A 114 -18.49 -7.03 -11.94
CA ALA A 114 -17.20 -6.44 -12.30
C ALA A 114 -16.48 -5.88 -11.06
N ALA A 115 -17.24 -5.26 -10.14
CA ALA A 115 -16.75 -4.84 -8.82
C ALA A 115 -16.06 -5.98 -8.10
N GLU A 116 -16.76 -7.12 -8.07
CA GLU A 116 -16.42 -8.28 -7.28
C GLU A 116 -15.14 -8.91 -7.84
N ILE A 117 -15.01 -8.98 -9.18
CA ILE A 117 -13.80 -9.45 -9.85
C ILE A 117 -12.61 -8.52 -9.56
N MET A 118 -12.77 -7.20 -9.70
CA MET A 118 -11.72 -6.23 -9.39
C MET A 118 -11.28 -6.33 -7.92
N TYR A 119 -12.26 -6.37 -7.01
CA TYR A 119 -12.05 -6.50 -5.58
C TYR A 119 -11.29 -7.79 -5.23
N ILE A 120 -11.76 -8.95 -5.70
CA ILE A 120 -11.14 -10.24 -5.44
C ILE A 120 -9.70 -10.24 -5.98
N LEU A 121 -9.48 -9.73 -7.20
CA LEU A 121 -8.14 -9.74 -7.80
C LEU A 121 -7.16 -8.87 -6.99
N VAL A 122 -7.58 -7.67 -6.58
CA VAL A 122 -6.75 -6.75 -5.79
C VAL A 122 -6.48 -7.33 -4.40
N VAL A 123 -7.50 -7.87 -3.73
CA VAL A 123 -7.35 -8.55 -2.43
C VAL A 123 -6.42 -9.74 -2.55
N VAL A 124 -6.55 -10.57 -3.58
CA VAL A 124 -5.68 -11.73 -3.81
C VAL A 124 -4.23 -11.29 -4.01
N ILE A 125 -3.97 -10.21 -4.76
CA ILE A 125 -2.61 -9.69 -4.94
C ILE A 125 -2.05 -9.14 -3.62
N LEU A 126 -2.83 -8.35 -2.88
CA LEU A 126 -2.39 -7.77 -1.60
C LEU A 126 -2.15 -8.84 -0.52
N VAL A 127 -3.11 -9.73 -0.34
CA VAL A 127 -3.00 -10.85 0.61
C VAL A 127 -1.89 -11.79 0.17
N GLY A 128 -1.79 -12.11 -1.12
CA GLY A 128 -0.70 -12.93 -1.66
C GLY A 128 0.68 -12.32 -1.37
N ALA A 129 0.85 -11.03 -1.63
CA ALA A 129 2.10 -10.32 -1.33
C ALA A 129 2.39 -10.28 0.18
N ARG A 130 1.37 -10.08 1.01
CA ARG A 130 1.48 -10.04 2.47
C ARG A 130 1.83 -11.40 3.05
N VAL A 131 1.11 -12.45 2.65
CA VAL A 131 1.37 -13.83 3.04
C VAL A 131 2.78 -14.21 2.63
N LEU A 132 3.22 -13.92 1.40
CA LEU A 132 4.57 -14.23 0.95
C LEU A 132 5.67 -13.52 1.79
N ARG A 133 5.37 -12.33 2.32
CA ARG A 133 6.25 -11.56 3.20
C ARG A 133 6.30 -12.14 4.62
N ASP A 134 5.14 -12.33 5.22
CA ASP A 134 5.00 -12.58 6.66
C ASP A 134 5.07 -14.08 7.01
N PHE A 135 4.95 -14.97 6.03
CA PHE A 135 4.94 -16.43 6.25
C PHE A 135 6.22 -16.93 6.93
N ARG A 136 7.37 -16.33 6.59
CA ARG A 136 8.64 -16.62 7.28
C ARG A 136 9.61 -15.44 7.21
N PRO A 137 10.41 -15.20 8.27
CA PRO A 137 11.53 -14.27 8.21
C PRO A 137 12.45 -14.59 7.02
N LEU A 138 13.16 -13.57 6.52
CA LEU A 138 14.19 -13.77 5.50
C LEU A 138 15.29 -14.67 6.08
N THR A 139 15.71 -15.67 5.31
CA THR A 139 16.86 -16.50 5.67
C THR A 139 18.15 -15.72 5.43
N GLY A 140 19.25 -16.10 6.10
CA GLY A 140 20.54 -15.44 5.88
C GLY A 140 20.98 -15.41 4.42
N ARG A 141 20.63 -16.44 3.64
CA ARG A 141 20.86 -16.50 2.19
C ARG A 141 20.02 -15.50 1.40
N GLU A 142 18.75 -15.32 1.75
CA GLU A 142 17.88 -14.32 1.11
C GLU A 142 18.37 -12.90 1.42
N CYS A 143 18.83 -12.67 2.66
CA CYS A 143 19.44 -11.40 3.05
C CYS A 143 20.73 -11.13 2.27
N LEU A 144 21.64 -12.11 2.20
CA LEU A 144 22.89 -11.99 1.44
C LEU A 144 22.63 -11.78 -0.06
N ALA A 145 21.72 -12.55 -0.66
CA ALA A 145 21.34 -12.38 -2.07
C ALA A 145 20.71 -11.01 -2.34
N SER A 146 19.82 -10.55 -1.45
CA SER A 146 19.22 -9.21 -1.58
C SER A 146 20.27 -8.10 -1.45
N ALA A 147 21.23 -8.24 -0.53
CA ALA A 147 22.35 -7.32 -0.40
C ALA A 147 23.25 -7.32 -1.64
N ALA A 148 23.51 -8.49 -2.24
CA ALA A 148 24.28 -8.61 -3.48
C ALA A 148 23.58 -7.94 -4.67
N VAL A 149 22.25 -8.04 -4.77
CA VAL A 149 21.47 -7.30 -5.79
C VAL A 149 21.60 -5.79 -5.60
N ILE A 150 21.54 -5.29 -4.36
CA ILE A 150 21.77 -3.87 -4.06
C ILE A 150 23.19 -3.47 -4.44
N ALA A 151 24.19 -4.27 -4.08
CA ALA A 151 25.58 -4.03 -4.42
C ALA A 151 25.80 -3.95 -5.95
N GLY A 152 25.16 -4.83 -6.71
CA GLY A 152 25.20 -4.81 -8.18
C GLY A 152 24.61 -3.54 -8.79
N ASP A 153 23.51 -3.00 -8.24
CA ASP A 153 22.96 -1.69 -8.66
C ASP A 153 23.96 -0.56 -8.34
N GLY A 154 24.67 -0.67 -7.22
CA GLY A 154 25.71 0.26 -6.81
C GLY A 154 26.92 0.30 -7.73
N VAL A 155 27.37 -0.85 -8.21
CA VAL A 155 28.44 -0.95 -9.21
C VAL A 155 28.02 -0.28 -10.52
N ALA A 156 26.75 -0.43 -10.92
CA ALA A 156 26.28 0.09 -12.20
C ALA A 156 26.08 1.62 -12.22
N ARG A 157 25.54 2.21 -11.14
CA ARG A 157 25.08 3.62 -11.14
C ARG A 157 25.28 4.38 -9.82
N GLY A 158 26.03 3.80 -8.87
CA GLY A 158 26.13 4.31 -7.51
C GLY A 158 24.91 3.98 -6.65
N LEU A 159 25.02 4.23 -5.33
CA LEU A 159 23.99 3.97 -4.33
C LEU A 159 23.54 5.24 -3.63
N ALA A 160 22.23 5.36 -3.44
CA ALA A 160 21.69 6.29 -2.46
C ALA A 160 22.05 5.80 -1.04
N ASP A 161 22.32 6.72 -0.12
CA ASP A 161 22.74 6.40 1.25
C ASP A 161 21.76 5.43 1.92
N ARG A 162 20.46 5.65 1.75
CA ARG A 162 19.43 4.76 2.31
C ARG A 162 19.51 3.33 1.78
N ARG A 163 19.84 3.13 0.49
CA ARG A 163 20.00 1.79 -0.07
C ARG A 163 21.28 1.14 0.41
N ARG A 164 22.35 1.92 0.58
CA ARG A 164 23.59 1.45 1.19
C ARG A 164 23.33 0.94 2.61
N GLU A 165 22.64 1.72 3.43
CA GLU A 165 22.20 1.32 4.77
C GLU A 165 21.38 0.04 4.77
N LEU A 166 20.38 -0.07 3.88
CA LEU A 166 19.55 -1.28 3.75
C LEU A 166 20.39 -2.50 3.35
N GLY A 167 21.32 -2.36 2.40
CA GLY A 167 22.23 -3.44 2.00
C GLY A 167 23.12 -3.89 3.16
N LEU A 168 23.69 -2.94 3.91
CA LEU A 168 24.52 -3.25 5.08
C LEU A 168 23.71 -3.91 6.22
N ALA A 169 22.49 -3.46 6.47
CA ALA A 169 21.60 -4.07 7.45
C ALA A 169 21.24 -5.52 7.08
N LEU A 170 21.01 -5.80 5.79
CA LEU A 170 20.79 -7.16 5.31
C LEU A 170 22.03 -8.05 5.49
N LEU A 171 23.24 -7.53 5.32
CA LEU A 171 24.46 -8.29 5.59
C LEU A 171 24.61 -8.63 7.07
N VAL A 172 24.33 -7.68 7.97
CA VAL A 172 24.32 -7.95 9.42
C VAL A 172 23.29 -9.04 9.77
N GLN A 173 22.10 -8.97 9.17
CA GLN A 173 21.08 -10.01 9.36
C GLN A 173 21.52 -11.37 8.78
N ALA A 174 22.28 -11.38 7.69
CA ALA A 174 22.83 -12.59 7.11
C ALA A 174 23.89 -13.23 8.02
N GLU A 175 24.81 -12.44 8.57
CA GLU A 175 25.83 -12.88 9.54
C GLU A 175 25.17 -13.48 10.78
N GLN A 176 24.17 -12.78 11.35
CA GLN A 176 23.40 -13.28 12.50
C GLN A 176 22.66 -14.59 12.21
N ALA A 177 22.28 -14.82 10.95
CA ALA A 177 21.64 -16.05 10.49
C ALA A 177 22.64 -17.14 10.05
N GLY A 178 23.95 -16.96 10.32
CA GLY A 178 25.00 -17.96 10.09
C GLY A 178 25.61 -17.95 8.69
N ALA A 179 25.55 -16.83 7.96
CA ALA A 179 26.31 -16.66 6.72
C ALA A 179 27.82 -16.58 7.02
N GLU A 180 28.63 -17.24 6.19
CA GLU A 180 30.09 -17.28 6.36
C GLU A 180 30.71 -15.90 6.08
N PRO A 181 31.68 -15.43 6.90
CA PRO A 181 32.34 -14.14 6.68
C PRO A 181 33.01 -14.00 5.30
N THR A 182 33.45 -15.12 4.72
CA THR A 182 34.04 -15.19 3.38
C THR A 182 33.04 -14.88 2.26
N GLU A 183 31.76 -15.13 2.47
CA GLU A 183 30.68 -14.79 1.51
C GLU A 183 30.20 -13.34 1.68
N VAL A 184 30.17 -12.86 2.93
CA VAL A 184 29.67 -11.51 3.27
C VAL A 184 30.67 -10.41 2.94
N GLY A 185 31.97 -10.65 3.18
CA GLY A 185 33.05 -9.67 3.00
C GLY A 185 33.07 -9.01 1.62
N PRO A 186 33.03 -9.78 0.51
CA PRO A 186 33.03 -9.21 -0.84
C PRO A 186 31.82 -8.32 -1.13
N VAL A 187 30.62 -8.72 -0.70
CA VAL A 187 29.39 -7.93 -0.90
C VAL A 187 29.45 -6.64 -0.09
N ARG A 188 29.95 -6.69 1.14
CA ARG A 188 30.17 -5.51 1.99
C ARG A 188 31.13 -4.53 1.31
N ALA A 189 32.23 -5.02 0.76
CA ALA A 189 33.21 -4.19 0.06
C ALA A 189 32.58 -3.46 -1.14
N LEU A 190 31.75 -4.13 -1.94
CA LEU A 190 31.02 -3.50 -3.05
C LEU A 190 30.04 -2.43 -2.57
N LEU A 191 29.30 -2.67 -1.48
CA LEU A 191 28.37 -1.67 -0.93
C LEU A 191 29.09 -0.44 -0.38
N VAL A 192 30.25 -0.60 0.26
CA VAL A 192 31.02 0.51 0.83
C VAL A 192 31.76 1.29 -0.27
N SER A 193 32.27 0.61 -1.28
CA SER A 193 33.01 1.26 -2.39
C SER A 193 32.12 1.92 -3.44
N ALA A 194 30.82 1.59 -3.51
CA ALA A 194 29.91 2.21 -4.47
C ALA A 194 29.88 3.75 -4.31
N GLU A 195 29.88 4.47 -5.43
CA GLU A 195 29.75 5.93 -5.45
C GLU A 195 28.38 6.36 -4.88
N THR A 196 28.33 7.51 -4.19
CA THR A 196 27.05 8.02 -3.68
C THR A 196 26.27 8.72 -4.80
N THR A 197 25.03 8.29 -5.02
CA THR A 197 24.12 8.92 -5.99
C THR A 197 22.94 9.59 -5.30
N SER A 198 22.34 10.57 -5.98
CA SER A 198 21.24 11.36 -5.41
C SER A 198 19.94 10.56 -5.37
N ASP A 199 19.25 10.55 -4.22
CA ASP A 199 17.96 9.88 -4.06
C ASP A 199 16.80 10.76 -4.58
N ARG A 200 16.62 10.82 -5.91
CA ARG A 200 15.54 11.60 -6.55
C ARG A 200 14.15 11.12 -6.14
N LEU A 201 13.97 9.82 -5.99
CA LEU A 201 12.70 9.22 -5.61
C LEU A 201 12.34 9.55 -4.16
N HIS A 202 13.32 9.51 -3.25
CA HIS A 202 13.10 9.93 -1.87
C HIS A 202 12.80 11.42 -1.75
N ARG A 203 13.47 12.27 -2.53
CA ARG A 203 13.13 13.71 -2.58
C ARG A 203 11.68 13.93 -3.01
N LEU A 204 11.18 13.16 -3.99
CA LEU A 204 9.79 13.20 -4.42
C LEU A 204 8.84 12.73 -3.30
N GLN A 205 9.15 11.59 -2.66
CA GLN A 205 8.37 11.06 -1.54
C GLN A 205 8.33 12.01 -0.32
N GLN A 206 9.40 12.78 -0.06
CA GLN A 206 9.41 13.80 0.97
C GLN A 206 8.67 15.09 0.58
N TRP A 207 8.48 15.33 -0.71
CA TRP A 207 7.80 16.52 -1.23
C TRP A 207 6.28 16.39 -1.21
N VAL A 208 5.74 15.21 -1.52
CA VAL A 208 4.27 14.97 -1.52
C VAL A 208 3.60 15.33 -0.18
N PRO A 209 4.13 14.99 1.01
CA PRO A 209 3.55 15.41 2.29
C PRO A 209 3.55 16.93 2.51
N ARG A 210 4.44 17.68 1.83
CA ARG A 210 4.49 19.15 1.94
C ARG A 210 3.37 19.83 1.19
N LEU A 211 2.78 19.17 0.19
CA LEU A 211 1.61 19.65 -0.54
C LEU A 211 0.33 19.60 0.31
N ILE A 212 0.32 18.85 1.42
CA ILE A 212 -0.84 18.78 2.33
C ILE A 212 -1.03 20.18 2.97
N PRO A 213 -2.17 20.86 2.75
CA PRO A 213 -2.46 22.16 3.35
C PRO A 213 -2.22 22.20 4.86
N GLY A 214 -1.72 23.33 5.38
CA GLY A 214 -1.37 23.49 6.80
C GLY A 214 -2.53 23.22 7.77
N PHE A 215 -3.77 23.44 7.31
CA PHE A 215 -4.99 23.16 8.07
C PHE A 215 -5.16 21.69 8.44
N PHE A 216 -4.75 20.76 7.57
CA PHE A 216 -4.89 19.31 7.79
C PHE A 216 -3.80 18.72 8.69
N ARG A 217 -2.80 19.52 9.07
CA ARG A 217 -1.69 19.10 9.94
C ARG A 217 -2.03 19.15 11.43
N SER A 218 -3.19 19.71 11.79
CA SER A 218 -3.60 19.86 13.19
C SER A 218 -3.93 18.50 13.84
N PRO A 219 -3.39 18.19 15.04
CA PRO A 219 -3.75 16.98 15.80
C PRO A 219 -5.23 16.87 16.15
N ARG A 220 -5.98 17.97 16.05
CA ARG A 220 -7.43 18.03 16.29
C ARG A 220 -8.26 17.26 15.27
N TRP A 221 -7.70 16.98 14.08
CA TRP A 221 -8.38 16.18 13.07
C TRP A 221 -8.47 14.70 13.43
N VAL A 222 -7.46 14.15 14.12
CA VAL A 222 -7.41 12.71 14.47
C VAL A 222 -8.67 12.22 15.21
N PRO A 223 -9.19 12.89 16.27
CA PRO A 223 -10.42 12.43 16.91
C PRO A 223 -11.64 12.54 15.98
N VAL A 224 -11.70 13.57 15.12
CA VAL A 224 -12.81 13.76 14.19
C VAL A 224 -12.83 12.66 13.14
N VAL A 225 -11.74 12.50 12.39
CA VAL A 225 -11.65 11.49 11.32
C VAL A 225 -11.69 10.07 11.88
N GLY A 226 -11.12 9.84 13.07
CA GLY A 226 -11.14 8.54 13.72
C GLY A 226 -12.53 8.13 14.19
N TRP A 227 -13.30 9.04 14.80
CA TRP A 227 -14.69 8.74 15.18
C TRP A 227 -15.63 8.70 13.97
N LEU A 228 -15.39 9.52 12.95
CA LEU A 228 -16.11 9.43 11.68
C LEU A 228 -15.91 8.06 11.05
N LEU A 229 -14.67 7.56 10.96
CA LEU A 229 -14.37 6.22 10.45
C LEU A 229 -15.09 5.14 11.26
N VAL A 230 -15.06 5.22 12.60
CA VAL A 230 -15.77 4.28 13.47
C VAL A 230 -17.28 4.32 13.23
N LEU A 231 -17.86 5.53 13.15
CA LEU A 231 -19.29 5.71 12.89
C LEU A 231 -19.67 5.13 11.53
N SER A 232 -18.93 5.46 10.47
CA SER A 232 -19.17 4.93 9.12
C SER A 232 -19.05 3.41 9.06
N ALA A 233 -18.06 2.81 9.74
CA ALA A 233 -17.91 1.36 9.78
C ALA A 233 -19.03 0.66 10.56
N ILE A 234 -19.44 1.21 11.72
CA ILE A 234 -20.55 0.66 12.51
C ILE A 234 -21.88 0.83 11.77
N SER A 235 -22.13 1.99 11.18
CA SER A 235 -23.32 2.24 10.37
C SER A 235 -23.37 1.32 9.16
N GLY A 236 -22.28 1.17 8.42
CA GLY A 236 -22.21 0.23 7.29
C GLY A 236 -22.46 -1.22 7.71
N LEU A 237 -21.91 -1.64 8.85
CA LEU A 237 -22.18 -2.97 9.42
C LEU A 237 -23.65 -3.14 9.79
N PHE A 238 -24.23 -2.16 10.48
CA PHE A 238 -25.63 -2.19 10.90
C PHE A 238 -26.60 -2.22 9.72
N PHE A 239 -26.47 -1.28 8.78
CA PHE A 239 -27.34 -1.19 7.61
C PHE A 239 -27.15 -2.38 6.65
N GLY A 240 -25.92 -2.87 6.49
CA GLY A 240 -25.65 -4.06 5.69
C GLY A 240 -26.28 -5.32 6.29
N LEU A 241 -26.15 -5.53 7.61
CA LEU A 241 -26.83 -6.65 8.30
C LEU A 241 -28.34 -6.51 8.27
N LEU A 242 -28.87 -5.29 8.43
CA LEU A 242 -30.29 -5.00 8.37
C LEU A 242 -30.86 -5.31 6.97
N GLY A 243 -30.18 -4.86 5.91
CA GLY A 243 -30.57 -5.17 4.53
C GLY A 243 -30.62 -6.66 4.24
N ILE A 244 -29.61 -7.41 4.69
CA ILE A 244 -29.58 -8.88 4.57
C ILE A 244 -30.72 -9.52 5.36
N ALA A 245 -30.97 -9.08 6.60
CA ALA A 245 -32.00 -9.65 7.46
C ALA A 245 -33.43 -9.39 6.94
N LEU A 246 -33.65 -8.22 6.33
CA LEU A 246 -34.94 -7.85 5.73
C LEU A 246 -35.15 -8.45 4.32
N GLY A 247 -34.13 -9.09 3.74
CA GLY A 247 -34.20 -9.62 2.36
C GLY A 247 -34.10 -8.52 1.29
N GLY A 248 -33.58 -7.35 1.66
CA GLY A 248 -33.63 -6.12 0.88
C GLY A 248 -34.83 -5.25 1.29
N TYR A 249 -34.63 -3.93 1.33
CA TYR A 249 -35.68 -2.98 1.69
C TYR A 249 -35.52 -1.71 0.85
N PHE A 250 -36.60 -1.29 0.19
CA PHE A 250 -36.62 -0.07 -0.60
C PHE A 250 -37.73 0.82 -0.07
N TYR A 251 -37.34 2.02 0.37
CA TYR A 251 -38.25 3.07 0.81
C TYR A 251 -37.94 4.33 0.02
N GLU A 252 -38.95 4.89 -0.62
CA GLU A 252 -38.84 6.10 -1.43
C GLU A 252 -39.94 7.06 -0.98
N ASP A 253 -39.53 8.23 -0.54
CA ASP A 253 -40.35 9.39 -0.19
C ASP A 253 -39.82 10.62 -0.95
N ASP A 254 -40.60 11.69 -1.07
CA ASP A 254 -40.30 12.84 -1.96
C ASP A 254 -38.93 13.50 -1.68
N ASP A 255 -38.41 13.35 -0.45
CA ASP A 255 -37.11 13.89 -0.02
C ASP A 255 -36.04 12.82 0.29
N ILE A 256 -36.41 11.54 0.45
CA ILE A 256 -35.51 10.49 0.96
C ILE A 256 -35.72 9.15 0.25
N THR A 257 -34.72 8.71 -0.50
CA THR A 257 -34.61 7.34 -1.02
C THR A 257 -33.68 6.51 -0.13
N LEU A 258 -34.20 5.50 0.55
CA LEU A 258 -33.42 4.52 1.32
C LEU A 258 -33.49 3.15 0.62
N ARG A 259 -32.34 2.69 0.11
CA ARG A 259 -32.18 1.35 -0.46
C ARG A 259 -31.24 0.54 0.41
N LEU A 260 -31.74 -0.55 0.96
CA LEU A 260 -30.96 -1.58 1.63
C LEU A 260 -30.93 -2.80 0.71
N ASP A 261 -29.74 -3.16 0.26
CA ASP A 261 -29.57 -4.35 -0.56
C ASP A 261 -29.72 -5.63 0.30
N GLY A 262 -30.35 -6.64 -0.28
CA GLY A 262 -30.45 -7.96 0.32
C GLY A 262 -29.12 -8.73 0.26
N MET A 263 -29.18 -10.05 0.46
CA MET A 263 -27.98 -10.91 0.39
C MET A 263 -27.49 -11.03 -1.05
N ASN A 264 -26.43 -10.32 -1.38
CA ASN A 264 -25.68 -10.44 -2.64
C ASN A 264 -24.16 -10.39 -2.31
N PRO A 265 -23.26 -10.76 -3.26
CA PRO A 265 -21.85 -10.84 -2.92
C PRO A 265 -21.25 -9.47 -2.54
N ALA A 266 -21.66 -8.39 -3.18
CA ALA A 266 -21.28 -7.01 -2.82
C ALA A 266 -21.65 -6.64 -1.37
N SER A 267 -22.89 -6.89 -0.93
CA SER A 267 -23.36 -6.58 0.43
C SER A 267 -22.64 -7.43 1.48
N VAL A 268 -22.35 -8.69 1.17
CA VAL A 268 -21.52 -9.55 2.03
C VAL A 268 -20.09 -9.00 2.15
N ILE A 269 -19.47 -8.58 1.04
CA ILE A 269 -18.13 -7.98 1.05
C ILE A 269 -18.10 -6.72 1.92
N LEU A 270 -19.07 -5.81 1.74
CA LEU A 270 -19.17 -4.58 2.51
C LEU A 270 -19.39 -4.85 4.01
N VAL A 271 -20.26 -5.80 4.37
CA VAL A 271 -20.50 -6.19 5.77
C VAL A 271 -19.23 -6.76 6.41
N VAL A 272 -18.51 -7.64 5.71
CA VAL A 272 -17.24 -8.19 6.20
C VAL A 272 -16.21 -7.08 6.37
N ASN A 273 -16.07 -6.18 5.39
CA ASN A 273 -15.14 -5.06 5.47
C ASN A 273 -15.47 -4.11 6.64
N ALA A 274 -16.75 -3.78 6.82
CA ALA A 274 -17.24 -2.95 7.91
C ALA A 274 -16.99 -3.61 9.28
N ALA A 275 -17.19 -4.92 9.40
CA ALA A 275 -16.89 -5.68 10.62
C ALA A 275 -15.40 -5.65 10.97
N VAL A 276 -14.53 -5.95 9.99
CA VAL A 276 -13.07 -5.93 10.20
C VAL A 276 -12.58 -4.52 10.51
N THR A 277 -13.07 -3.51 9.80
CA THR A 277 -12.75 -2.10 10.06
C THR A 277 -13.15 -1.72 11.48
N SER A 278 -14.36 -2.05 11.91
CA SER A 278 -14.86 -1.73 13.26
C SER A 278 -14.04 -2.42 14.35
N MET A 279 -13.69 -3.70 14.13
CA MET A 279 -12.86 -4.48 15.06
C MET A 279 -11.47 -3.87 15.26
N ILE A 280 -10.91 -3.19 14.25
CA ILE A 280 -9.60 -2.53 14.34
C ILE A 280 -9.75 -1.09 14.86
N ALA A 281 -10.71 -0.33 14.34
CA ALA A 281 -10.84 1.11 14.58
C ALA A 281 -11.38 1.42 15.99
N VAL A 282 -12.34 0.64 16.51
CA VAL A 282 -12.95 0.89 17.83
C VAL A 282 -11.91 0.75 18.96
N PRO A 283 -11.17 -0.38 19.08
CA PRO A 283 -10.14 -0.51 20.11
C PRO A 283 -9.03 0.54 19.98
N ALA A 284 -8.65 0.88 18.74
CA ALA A 284 -7.62 1.88 18.49
C ALA A 284 -8.07 3.29 18.91
N MET A 285 -9.33 3.67 18.67
CA MET A 285 -9.87 4.96 19.14
C MET A 285 -9.97 5.04 20.67
N ILE A 286 -10.39 3.95 21.32
CA ILE A 286 -10.47 3.88 22.78
C ILE A 286 -9.06 3.94 23.40
N ALA A 287 -8.12 3.15 22.89
CA ALA A 287 -6.76 3.08 23.40
C ALA A 287 -5.96 4.37 23.18
N ARG A 288 -6.25 5.11 22.11
CA ARG A 288 -5.60 6.41 21.84
C ARG A 288 -5.76 7.40 23.00
N ARG A 289 -6.90 7.40 23.70
CA ARG A 289 -7.10 8.28 24.88
C ARG A 289 -6.35 7.81 26.13
N ARG A 290 -5.81 6.59 26.11
CA ARG A 290 -5.23 5.90 27.27
C ARG A 290 -3.74 5.61 27.11
N THR A 291 -3.11 6.00 26.01
CA THR A 291 -1.76 5.57 25.67
C THR A 291 -1.08 6.54 24.70
N ASP A 292 0.17 6.91 25.00
CA ASP A 292 1.02 7.76 24.13
C ASP A 292 1.80 6.96 23.07
N ARG A 293 1.69 5.64 23.08
CA ARG A 293 2.33 4.77 22.07
C ARG A 293 1.72 4.98 20.68
N LEU A 294 2.53 4.72 19.65
CA LEU A 294 2.16 4.90 18.24
C LEU A 294 1.19 3.85 17.67
N TRP A 295 0.99 2.72 18.37
CA TRP A 295 0.21 1.61 17.83
C TRP A 295 -1.25 1.97 17.49
N PRO A 296 -2.00 2.78 18.27
CA PRO A 296 -3.39 3.10 17.94
C PRO A 296 -3.49 3.89 16.63
N LEU A 297 -2.56 4.81 16.38
CA LEU A 297 -2.51 5.57 15.13
C LEU A 297 -2.21 4.65 13.94
N ARG A 298 -1.27 3.69 14.10
CA ARG A 298 -0.96 2.70 13.05
C ARG A 298 -2.17 1.82 12.73
N TRP A 299 -2.90 1.38 13.75
CA TRP A 299 -4.11 0.57 13.59
C TRP A 299 -5.24 1.37 12.93
N LEU A 300 -5.46 2.63 13.34
CA LEU A 300 -6.42 3.51 12.67
C LEU A 300 -6.07 3.75 11.20
N ARG A 301 -4.78 3.96 10.89
CA ARG A 301 -4.33 4.10 9.50
C ARG A 301 -4.65 2.83 8.70
N ASN A 302 -4.37 1.65 9.27
CA ASN A 302 -4.65 0.38 8.60
C ASN A 302 -6.16 0.15 8.43
N ALA A 303 -6.98 0.52 9.42
CA ALA A 303 -8.44 0.48 9.31
C ALA A 303 -8.95 1.45 8.23
N ALA A 304 -8.42 2.67 8.17
CA ALA A 304 -8.78 3.65 7.15
C ALA A 304 -8.37 3.19 5.74
N LEU A 305 -7.19 2.58 5.59
CA LEU A 305 -6.77 1.94 4.33
C LEU A 305 -7.78 0.87 3.91
N LEU A 306 -8.09 -0.06 4.81
CA LEU A 306 -9.02 -1.15 4.57
C LEU A 306 -10.40 -0.62 4.17
N PHE A 307 -10.99 0.24 5.00
CA PHE A 307 -12.29 0.85 4.76
C PHE A 307 -12.34 1.59 3.41
N THR A 308 -11.41 2.52 3.19
CA THR A 308 -11.43 3.39 2.00
C THR A 308 -11.24 2.60 0.73
N PHE A 309 -10.22 1.73 0.67
CA PHE A 309 -9.88 1.05 -0.57
C PHE A 309 -10.86 -0.09 -0.89
N LEU A 310 -11.27 -0.87 0.11
CA LEU A 310 -12.18 -1.99 -0.12
C LEU A 310 -13.61 -1.52 -0.40
N ASN A 311 -14.10 -0.47 0.28
CA ASN A 311 -15.42 0.10 -0.06
C ASN A 311 -15.39 0.77 -1.42
N ALA A 312 -14.34 1.52 -1.77
CA ALA A 312 -14.27 2.22 -3.06
C ALA A 312 -14.47 1.26 -4.25
N PHE A 313 -14.01 0.01 -4.19
CA PHE A 313 -14.28 -0.95 -5.27
C PHE A 313 -15.75 -1.31 -5.44
N VAL A 314 -16.44 -1.55 -4.32
CA VAL A 314 -17.86 -1.92 -4.34
C VAL A 314 -18.69 -0.70 -4.67
N ASP A 315 -18.51 0.40 -3.93
CA ASP A 315 -19.22 1.66 -4.09
C ASP A 315 -19.11 2.18 -5.53
N PHE A 316 -17.92 2.12 -6.15
CA PHE A 316 -17.79 2.63 -7.52
C PHE A 316 -18.52 1.73 -8.53
N ALA A 317 -18.58 0.43 -8.30
CA ALA A 317 -19.30 -0.44 -9.22
C ALA A 317 -20.82 -0.39 -9.05
N THR A 318 -21.31 -0.14 -7.83
CA THR A 318 -22.75 -0.10 -7.54
C THR A 318 -23.33 1.31 -7.64
N GLU A 319 -22.59 2.32 -7.20
CA GLU A 319 -23.06 3.71 -7.05
C GLU A 319 -22.33 4.71 -7.97
N GLY A 320 -21.30 4.27 -8.69
CA GLY A 320 -20.56 5.13 -9.64
C GLY A 320 -19.92 6.34 -8.96
N PHE A 321 -20.36 7.56 -9.33
CA PHE A 321 -19.77 8.81 -8.85
C PHE A 321 -20.03 9.08 -7.36
N ALA A 322 -21.10 8.55 -6.75
CA ALA A 322 -21.36 8.75 -5.32
C ALA A 322 -20.21 8.21 -4.44
N ALA A 323 -19.49 7.20 -4.94
CA ALA A 323 -18.29 6.64 -4.32
C ALA A 323 -17.10 7.62 -4.22
N LEU A 324 -17.03 8.65 -5.07
CA LEU A 324 -15.93 9.63 -5.01
C LEU A 324 -15.95 10.44 -3.72
N LEU A 325 -17.14 10.71 -3.17
CA LEU A 325 -17.28 11.43 -1.90
C LEU A 325 -16.79 10.55 -0.74
N SER A 326 -17.26 9.30 -0.65
CA SER A 326 -16.84 8.35 0.40
C SER A 326 -15.33 8.11 0.34
N MET A 327 -14.79 7.95 -0.86
CA MET A 327 -13.37 7.80 -1.09
C MET A 327 -12.56 9.04 -0.74
N SER A 328 -13.02 10.24 -1.08
CA SER A 328 -12.32 11.50 -0.75
C SER A 328 -12.21 11.68 0.77
N ILE A 329 -13.27 11.36 1.50
CA ILE A 329 -13.27 11.36 2.98
C ILE A 329 -12.29 10.31 3.52
N GLY A 330 -12.26 9.13 2.92
CA GLY A 330 -11.33 8.06 3.28
C GLY A 330 -9.85 8.42 3.04
N LEU A 331 -9.53 8.95 1.86
CA LEU A 331 -8.19 9.44 1.52
C LEU A 331 -7.75 10.60 2.41
N PHE A 332 -8.69 11.51 2.73
CA PHE A 332 -8.44 12.58 3.69
C PHE A 332 -8.08 12.03 5.08
N THR A 333 -8.87 11.07 5.57
CA THR A 333 -8.62 10.36 6.84
C THR A 333 -7.24 9.70 6.82
N LEU A 334 -6.89 9.01 5.74
CA LEU A 334 -5.60 8.36 5.56
C LEU A 334 -4.43 9.35 5.59
N ALA A 335 -4.57 10.49 4.90
CA ALA A 335 -3.55 11.53 4.84
C ALA A 335 -3.28 12.12 6.23
N VAL A 336 -4.35 12.45 6.98
CA VAL A 336 -4.25 12.95 8.36
C VAL A 336 -3.53 11.93 9.25
N LEU A 337 -3.95 10.67 9.23
CA LEU A 337 -3.37 9.62 10.08
C LEU A 337 -1.90 9.36 9.74
N THR A 338 -1.56 9.32 8.45
CA THR A 338 -0.18 9.12 7.98
C THR A 338 0.72 10.27 8.42
N TYR A 339 0.27 11.52 8.23
CA TYR A 339 1.01 12.70 8.67
C TYR A 339 1.27 12.68 10.18
N GLN A 340 0.28 12.30 10.99
CA GLN A 340 0.42 12.28 12.44
C GLN A 340 1.33 11.15 12.94
N ILE A 341 1.36 10.01 12.26
CA ILE A 341 2.35 8.95 12.53
C ILE A 341 3.76 9.48 12.26
N ASP A 342 4.00 10.09 11.10
CA ASP A 342 5.30 10.64 10.74
C ASP A 342 5.73 11.76 11.70
N ALA A 343 4.83 12.66 12.06
CA ALA A 343 5.09 13.73 13.01
C ALA A 343 5.39 13.20 14.41
N ALA A 344 4.73 12.12 14.83
CA ALA A 344 4.98 11.49 16.12
C ALA A 344 6.32 10.74 16.13
N VAL A 345 6.67 10.02 15.06
CA VAL A 345 7.98 9.35 14.90
C VAL A 345 9.13 10.37 14.92
N ARG A 346 8.98 11.52 14.25
CA ARG A 346 10.00 12.59 14.27
C ARG A 346 10.19 13.18 15.66
N ARG A 347 9.12 13.35 16.45
CA ARG A 347 9.20 13.80 17.84
C ARG A 347 9.97 12.81 18.70
N THR A 348 9.67 11.52 18.61
CA THR A 348 10.39 10.48 19.37
C THR A 348 11.87 10.41 18.99
N ALA A 349 12.19 10.59 17.71
CA ALA A 349 13.58 10.62 17.25
C ALA A 349 14.34 11.87 17.73
N GLY A 350 13.68 13.04 17.79
CA GLY A 350 14.27 14.28 18.32
C GLY A 350 14.57 14.20 19.82
N GLU A 351 13.63 13.67 20.61
CA GLU A 351 13.80 13.47 22.06
C GLU A 351 14.94 12.47 22.38
N ALA A 352 15.11 11.43 21.56
CA ALA A 352 16.20 10.49 21.68
C ALA A 352 17.58 11.10 21.35
N SER A 353 17.63 12.12 20.49
CA SER A 353 18.87 12.85 20.17
C SER A 353 19.23 13.94 21.18
N GLU A 354 18.25 14.46 21.93
CA GLU A 354 18.47 15.50 22.95
C GLU A 354 18.83 14.97 24.33
N SER A 355 18.76 13.66 24.58
CA SER A 355 19.16 13.04 25.86
C SER A 355 20.68 12.85 25.92
N PRO A 356 21.47 13.71 26.62
CA PRO A 356 22.91 13.56 26.69
C PRO A 356 23.30 12.44 27.65
N GLN A 357 24.32 11.69 27.25
CA GLN A 357 24.96 10.61 27.98
C GLN A 357 25.40 11.02 29.40
N VAL A 358 25.13 10.12 30.35
CA VAL A 358 25.92 9.75 31.55
C VAL A 358 26.26 10.90 32.55
N PRO A 359 25.82 10.80 33.83
CA PRO A 359 26.28 11.75 34.85
C PRO A 359 27.80 11.61 35.03
N PRO A 360 28.55 12.71 35.22
CA PRO A 360 29.99 12.63 35.45
C PRO A 360 30.24 11.75 36.66
N GLY A 361 30.95 10.64 36.45
CA GLY A 361 31.44 9.82 37.54
C GLY A 361 32.38 10.65 38.41
N ASP A 362 32.09 10.68 39.70
CA ASP A 362 33.01 11.17 40.73
C ASP A 362 34.28 10.30 40.70
N HIS A 363 35.24 10.69 39.87
CA HIS A 363 36.64 10.36 40.08
C HIS A 363 37.21 11.40 41.05
N ALA A 364 37.01 11.15 42.34
CA ALA A 364 37.85 11.71 43.39
C ALA A 364 38.77 10.60 43.93
N LEU A 365 39.88 10.39 43.23
CA LEU A 365 41.17 9.96 43.78
C LEU A 365 41.90 11.28 44.10
N GLN A 366 42.29 11.66 45.33
CA GLN A 366 43.24 11.09 46.30
C GLN A 366 43.47 12.19 47.38
N PRO A 367 44.26 11.97 48.46
CA PRO A 367 44.82 10.74 49.02
C PRO A 367 44.24 10.33 50.37
#